data_AF-A0A841U822-F1
#
_entry.id   AF-A0A841U822-F1
#
_cell.length_a   1.000
_cell.length_b   1.000
_cell.length_c   1.000
_cell.angle_alpha   90.00
_cell.angle_beta   90.00
_cell.angle_gamma   90.00
#
_symmetry.space_group_name_H-M   'P 1'
#
loop_
_entity.id
_entity.type
_entity.pdbx_description
1 polymer ?
#
loop_
_entity_poly.entity_id
_entity_poly.type
_entity_poly.pdbx_seq_one_letter_code
_entity_poly.pdbx_strand_id
1 'polypeptide(L)' 'MSEGTDLLKLVTNRVAAYLTTPAEEKEKPVKPRVPWTTQWFGMVPMGMQIWWDDKRGKSDKPQAPGS' A
#
# COMPACT_ATOMS: atom_id res chain seq x y z
N MET A 1 43.95 11.25 11.54
CA MET A 1 43.32 11.13 12.88
C MET A 1 42.05 11.98 12.95
N SER A 2 41.18 11.95 11.93
CA SER A 2 40.04 12.88 11.78
C SER A 2 38.72 12.16 11.52
N GLU A 3 38.77 10.99 10.87
CA GLU A 3 37.59 10.15 10.58
C GLU A 3 36.80 9.78 11.84
N GLY A 4 37.48 9.43 12.93
CA GLY A 4 36.84 9.01 14.18
C GLY A 4 36.06 10.15 14.86
N THR A 5 36.59 11.37 14.81
CA THR A 5 35.91 12.54 15.40
C THR A 5 34.69 12.98 14.61
N ASP A 6 34.68 12.82 13.29
CA ASP A 6 33.52 13.15 12.47
C ASP A 6 32.40 12.12 12.62
N LEU A 7 32.72 10.84 12.78
CA LEU A 7 31.75 9.81 13.15
C LEU A 7 31.10 10.10 14.51
N LEU A 8 31.90 10.48 15.50
CA LEU A 8 31.38 10.83 16.83
C LEU A 8 30.43 12.04 16.79
N LYS A 9 30.75 13.07 16.00
CA LYS A 9 29.84 14.22 15.80
C LYS A 9 28.52 13.80 15.17
N LEU A 10 28.56 12.91 14.18
CA LEU A 10 27.38 12.39 13.48
C LEU A 10 26.45 11.62 14.41
N VAL A 11 27.01 10.72 15.21
CA VAL A 11 26.27 9.95 16.22
C VAL A 11 25.69 10.87 17.28
N THR A 12 26.50 11.81 17.79
CA THR A 12 26.07 12.75 18.83
C THR A 12 24.93 13.64 18.35
N ASN A 13 25.02 14.19 17.13
CA ASN A 13 23.96 15.02 16.57
C ASN A 13 22.65 14.25 16.41
N ARG A 14 22.71 12.97 16.01
CA ARG A 14 21.53 12.13 15.82
C ARG A 14 20.89 11.73 17.16
N VAL A 15 21.70 11.47 18.19
CA VAL A 15 21.22 11.16 19.54
C VAL A 15 20.67 12.42 20.22
N ALA A 16 21.34 13.56 20.10
CA ALA A 16 20.87 14.84 20.64
C ALA A 16 19.51 15.21 20.03
N ALA A 17 19.37 15.14 18.71
CA ALA A 17 18.10 15.38 18.03
C ALA A 17 16.97 14.44 18.49
N TYR A 18 17.31 13.18 18.80
CA TYR A 18 16.35 12.19 19.30
C TYR A 18 15.97 12.42 20.76
N LEU A 19 16.90 12.86 21.60
CA LEU A 19 16.67 13.19 23.01
C LEU A 19 15.89 14.50 23.18
N THR A 20 16.13 15.49 22.30
CA THR A 20 15.43 16.78 22.33
C THR A 20 14.06 16.73 21.68
N THR A 21 13.75 15.69 20.90
CA THR A 21 12.42 15.47 20.34
C THR A 21 11.66 14.55 21.30
N PRO A 22 10.78 15.08 22.18
CA PRO A 22 9.96 14.23 23.03
C PRO A 22 9.07 13.34 22.15
N ALA A 23 8.70 12.17 22.68
CA ALA A 23 7.88 11.14 22.04
C ALA A 23 6.46 11.58 21.63
N GLU A 24 6.20 12.89 21.59
CA GLU A 24 4.95 13.58 21.28
C GLU A 24 4.58 13.46 19.80
N GLU A 25 5.52 13.18 18.91
CA GLU A 25 5.21 12.90 17.49
C GLU A 25 4.84 11.43 17.22
N LYS A 26 4.52 10.65 18.27
CA LYS A 26 3.87 9.34 18.11
C LYS A 26 2.35 9.42 17.99
N GLU A 27 1.77 10.62 18.12
CA GLU A 27 0.37 10.88 17.83
C GLU A 27 0.15 11.44 16.43
N LYS A 28 0.89 10.94 15.42
CA LYS A 28 0.28 10.96 14.08
C LYS A 28 -0.94 10.06 14.21
N PRO A 29 -2.17 10.54 13.94
CA PRO A 29 -3.32 9.66 13.93
C PRO A 29 -3.01 8.59 12.90
N VAL A 30 -2.63 7.40 13.38
CA VAL A 30 -2.36 6.25 12.53
C VAL A 30 -3.69 6.03 11.87
N LYS A 31 -3.78 6.46 10.61
CA LYS A 31 -5.02 6.42 9.83
C LYS A 31 -5.62 5.04 10.11
N PRO A 32 -6.83 4.96 10.68
CA PRO A 32 -7.35 3.71 11.20
C PRO A 32 -7.17 2.68 10.09
N ARG A 33 -6.48 1.57 10.41
CA ARG A 33 -6.19 0.52 9.44
C ARG A 33 -7.53 -0.05 9.01
N VAL A 34 -8.08 0.52 7.95
CA VAL A 34 -9.35 0.09 7.39
C VAL A 34 -9.17 -1.36 6.95
N PRO A 35 -10.16 -2.23 7.20
CA PRO A 35 -10.13 -3.58 6.67
C PRO A 35 -9.89 -3.51 5.17
N TRP A 36 -9.03 -4.39 4.64
CA TRP A 36 -8.79 -4.52 3.20
C TRP A 36 -10.10 -4.60 2.42
N THR A 37 -11.09 -5.32 2.97
CA THR A 37 -12.44 -5.44 2.41
C THR A 37 -13.12 -4.10 2.17
N THR A 38 -12.93 -3.12 3.04
CA THR A 38 -13.48 -1.75 2.90
C THR A 38 -12.73 -0.94 1.85
N GLN A 39 -11.41 -1.14 1.71
CA GLN A 39 -10.60 -0.45 0.70
C GLN A 39 -11.01 -0.83 -0.73
N TRP A 40 -11.50 -2.07 -0.91
CA TRP A 40 -11.85 -2.61 -2.23
C TRP A 40 -13.35 -2.86 -2.42
N PHE A 41 -14.20 -2.35 -1.52
CA PHE A 41 -15.64 -2.65 -1.48
C PHE A 41 -16.41 -2.33 -2.78
N GLY A 42 -15.99 -1.42 -3.64
CA GLY A 42 -16.63 -1.20 -4.95
C GLY A 42 -16.01 -2.02 -6.09
N MET A 43 -14.69 -2.23 -6.04
CA MET A 43 -13.94 -2.82 -7.16
C MET A 43 -14.09 -4.35 -7.22
N VAL A 44 -14.25 -5.01 -6.06
CA VAL A 44 -14.48 -6.46 -5.99
C VAL A 44 -15.79 -6.88 -6.68
N PRO A 45 -16.98 -6.33 -6.31
CA PRO A 45 -18.21 -6.68 -6.99
C PRO A 45 -18.21 -6.27 -8.46
N MET A 46 -17.61 -5.12 -8.81
CA MET A 46 -17.49 -4.65 -10.20
C MET A 46 -16.64 -5.62 -11.06
N GLY A 47 -15.49 -6.06 -10.56
CA GLY A 47 -14.65 -7.05 -11.25
C GLY A 47 -15.35 -8.39 -11.42
N MET A 48 -16.16 -8.81 -10.43
CA MET A 48 -16.96 -10.02 -10.50
C MET A 48 -18.06 -9.92 -11.58
N GLN A 49 -18.72 -8.76 -11.71
CA GLN A 49 -19.71 -8.52 -12.77
C GLN A 49 -19.07 -8.59 -14.16
N ILE A 50 -17.93 -7.91 -14.36
CA ILE A 50 -17.20 -7.93 -15.64
C ILE A 50 -16.79 -9.36 -16.03
N TRP A 51 -16.30 -10.14 -15.07
CA TRP A 51 -15.95 -11.56 -15.30
C TRP A 51 -17.18 -12.41 -15.66
N TRP A 52 -18.31 -12.16 -15.01
CA TRP A 52 -19.56 -12.87 -15.30
C TRP A 52 -20.07 -12.54 -16.70
N ASP A 53 -19.96 -11.28 -17.12
CA ASP A 53 -20.36 -10.84 -18.46
C ASP A 53 -19.44 -11.42 -19.54
N ASP A 54 -18.11 -11.48 -19.32
CA ASP A 54 -17.17 -12.18 -20.23
C ASP A 54 -17.49 -13.67 -20.36
N LYS A 55 -17.81 -14.33 -19.23
CA LYS A 55 -18.24 -15.74 -19.19
C LYS A 55 -19.53 -15.98 -19.99
N ARG A 56 -20.49 -15.05 -19.91
CA ARG A 56 -21.76 -15.13 -20.66
C ARG A 56 -21.52 -14.87 -22.15
N GLY A 57 -20.75 -13.84 -22.51
CA GLY A 57 -20.42 -13.50 -23.89
C GLY A 57 -19.61 -14.57 -24.63
N LYS A 58 -18.75 -15.33 -23.93
CA LYS A 58 -18.04 -16.49 -24.53
C LYS A 58 -18.92 -17.71 -24.79
N SER A 59 -20.09 -17.80 -24.16
CA SER A 59 -21.03 -18.90 -24.38
C SER A 59 -21.92 -18.68 -25.61
N ASP A 60 -21.93 -17.46 -26.16
CA ASP A 60 -22.71 -17.04 -27.34
C ASP A 60 -21.89 -16.99 -28.64
N LYS A 61 -20.81 -17.77 -28.73
CA LYS A 61 -20.16 -18.01 -30.03
C LYS A 61 -20.83 -19.22 -30.68
N PRO A 62 -21.78 -19.05 -31.63
CA PRO A 62 -22.18 -20.16 -32.47
C PRO A 62 -20.94 -20.64 -33.21
N GLN A 63 -20.58 -21.89 -32.95
CA GLN A 63 -19.64 -22.65 -33.74
C GLN A 63 -19.99 -22.46 -35.23
N ALA A 64 -19.02 -21.97 -36.00
CA ALA A 64 -19.19 -21.74 -37.43
C ALA A 64 -19.59 -23.05 -38.14
N PRO A 65 -20.58 -23.06 -39.03
CA PRO A 65 -20.66 -24.09 -40.06
C PRO A 65 -19.78 -23.66 -41.22
N GLY A 66 -18.83 -24.52 -41.60
CA GLY A 66 -17.97 -24.27 -42.74
C GLY A 66 -18.73 -24.01 -44.03
N SER A 67 -18.16 -23.15 -44.87
CA SER A 67 -18.17 -23.16 -46.34
C SER A 67 -17.18 -22.09 -46.82
#